data_AF-A0A3S1BPI9-F1
#
_entry.id   AF-A0A3S1BPI9-F1
#
_cell.length_a   1.000
_cell.length_b   1.000
_cell.length_c   1.000
_cell.angle_alpha   90.00
_cell.angle_beta   90.00
_cell.angle_gamma   90.00
#
_symmetry.space_group_name_H-M   'P 1'
#
loop_
_entity.id
_entity.type
_entity.pdbx_description
1 polymer ?
#
loop_
_entity_poly.entity_id
_entity_poly.type
_entity_poly.pdbx_seq_one_letter_code
_entity_poly.pdbx_strand_id
1 'polypeptide(L)'
;MHKSLMLTMLLALSLLLMSCSKDNATQLLGIWEADQVSQKVGSKELISQYNHWEITEENIILKSFNFEIQGDTTIQKFSEQTRTLKYTWESNKQLQIDNQTFNIKLKKNEMNLINENIVIHFNRQK
;
A
#
# COMPACT_ATOMS: atom_id res chain seq x y z
N MET A 1 50.35 10.70 6.44
CA MET A 1 49.55 9.55 5.95
C MET A 1 48.12 9.60 6.53
N HIS A 2 47.33 10.64 6.26
CA HIS A 2 45.98 10.81 6.86
C HIS A 2 44.83 10.85 5.84
N LYS A 3 45.09 10.64 4.55
CA LYS A 3 44.05 10.71 3.50
C LYS A 3 43.19 9.44 3.39
N SER A 4 43.62 8.31 3.96
CA SER A 4 42.88 7.03 3.86
C SER A 4 41.69 6.93 4.84
N LEU A 5 41.77 7.63 5.97
CA LEU A 5 40.78 7.50 7.07
C LEU A 5 39.45 8.20 6.77
N MET A 6 39.44 9.21 5.88
CA MET A 6 38.20 9.87 5.45
C MET A 6 37.38 9.02 4.47
N LEU A 7 38.02 8.13 3.70
CA LEU A 7 37.32 7.35 2.67
C LEU A 7 36.47 6.22 3.29
N THR A 8 36.99 5.58 4.34
CA THR A 8 36.25 4.54 5.08
C THR A 8 35.05 5.09 5.84
N MET A 9 35.12 6.33 6.34
CA MET A 9 34.00 6.99 7.03
C MET A 9 32.85 7.34 6.09
N LEU A 10 33.14 7.77 4.85
CA LEU A 10 32.12 8.05 3.83
C LEU A 10 31.37 6.78 3.38
N LEU A 11 32.09 5.66 3.24
CA LEU A 11 31.52 4.36 2.87
C LEU A 11 30.58 3.82 3.96
N ALA A 12 30.96 3.94 5.24
CA ALA A 12 30.10 3.52 6.35
C ALA A 12 28.80 4.36 6.45
N LEU A 13 28.87 5.66 6.13
CA LEU A 13 27.70 6.55 6.16
C LEU A 13 26.69 6.21 5.03
N SER A 14 27.19 5.79 3.87
CA SER A 14 26.34 5.39 2.74
C SER A 14 25.51 4.12 3.01
N LEU A 15 26.06 3.18 3.79
CA LEU A 15 25.37 1.95 4.18
C LEU A 15 24.25 2.19 5.22
N LEU A 16 24.41 3.21 6.08
CA LEU A 16 23.39 3.57 7.07
C LEU A 16 22.16 4.24 6.45
N LEU A 17 22.32 4.95 5.32
CA LEU A 17 21.20 5.62 4.63
C LEU A 17 20.30 4.63 3.87
N MET A 18 20.82 3.47 3.44
CA MET A 18 20.00 2.46 2.74
C MET A 18 19.07 1.67 3.67
N SER A 19 19.42 1.55 4.96
CA SER A 19 18.64 0.81 5.97
C SER A 19 17.25 1.41 6.23
N CYS A 20 17.08 2.72 6.04
CA CYS A 20 15.84 3.41 6.39
C CYS A 20 14.72 3.22 5.34
N SER A 21 15.05 2.82 4.10
CA SER A 21 14.05 2.64 3.03
C SER A 21 13.30 1.30 3.06
N LYS A 22 13.88 0.28 3.68
CA LYS A 22 13.30 -1.08 3.74
C LYS A 22 12.07 -1.19 4.63
N ASP A 23 11.92 -0.29 5.60
CA ASP A 23 10.87 -0.40 6.62
C ASP A 23 9.47 -0.27 5.98
N ASN A 24 9.27 0.73 5.12
CA ASN A 24 7.99 0.96 4.45
C ASN A 24 7.63 -0.14 3.45
N ALA A 25 8.61 -0.63 2.67
CA ALA A 25 8.37 -1.67 1.67
C ALA A 25 7.89 -2.97 2.31
N THR A 26 8.50 -3.35 3.44
CA THR A 26 8.14 -4.57 4.18
C THR A 26 6.82 -4.39 4.92
N GLN A 27 6.58 -3.19 5.46
CA GLN A 27 5.36 -2.88 6.21
C GLN A 27 4.11 -2.84 5.32
N LEU A 28 4.26 -2.55 4.03
CA LEU A 28 3.15 -2.54 3.05
C LEU A 28 2.59 -3.95 2.80
N LEU A 29 3.41 -4.99 2.91
CA LEU A 29 3.03 -6.35 2.57
C LEU A 29 1.93 -6.90 3.50
N GLY A 30 1.04 -7.73 2.96
CA GLY A 30 -0.04 -8.38 3.71
C GLY A 30 -1.43 -7.96 3.25
N ILE A 31 -2.41 -8.21 4.10
CA ILE A 31 -3.83 -8.01 3.78
C ILE A 31 -4.33 -6.71 4.41
N TRP A 32 -5.00 -5.90 3.59
CA TRP A 32 -5.53 -4.59 3.94
C TRP A 32 -6.99 -4.49 3.55
N GLU A 33 -7.83 -4.04 4.47
CA GLU A 33 -9.26 -3.83 4.24
C GLU A 33 -9.59 -2.34 4.29
N ALA A 34 -10.25 -1.84 3.25
CA ALA A 34 -10.66 -0.43 3.19
C ALA A 34 -11.90 -0.23 4.05
N ASP A 35 -11.84 0.74 4.97
CA ASP A 35 -12.97 1.14 5.81
C ASP A 35 -13.57 2.49 5.38
N GLN A 36 -12.79 3.31 4.66
CA GLN A 36 -13.24 4.61 4.16
C GLN A 36 -12.68 4.91 2.77
N VAL A 37 -13.53 5.43 1.90
CA VAL A 37 -13.18 5.92 0.57
C VAL A 37 -13.80 7.30 0.39
N SER A 38 -12.98 8.29 0.03
CA SER A 38 -13.44 9.60 -0.43
C SER A 38 -13.02 9.79 -1.87
N GLN A 39 -13.96 10.16 -2.74
CA GLN A 39 -13.74 10.28 -4.18
C GLN A 39 -14.35 11.59 -4.71
N LYS A 40 -13.61 12.29 -5.58
CA LYS A 40 -14.15 13.42 -6.35
C LYS A 40 -15.27 12.95 -7.27
N VAL A 41 -16.36 13.71 -7.32
CA VAL A 41 -17.51 13.39 -8.19
C VAL A 41 -17.05 13.25 -9.64
N GLY A 42 -17.45 12.15 -10.29
CA GLY A 42 -17.10 11.85 -11.69
C GLY A 42 -15.75 11.17 -11.89
N SER A 43 -14.94 11.00 -10.84
CA SER A 43 -13.73 10.18 -10.89
C SER A 43 -14.07 8.72 -11.23
N LYS A 44 -13.17 8.06 -11.96
CA LYS A 44 -13.32 6.66 -12.41
C LYS A 44 -12.17 5.77 -11.92
N GLU A 45 -11.53 6.14 -10.81
CA GLU A 45 -10.43 5.34 -10.26
C GLU A 45 -10.94 3.96 -9.85
N LEU A 46 -10.56 2.93 -10.61
CA LEU A 46 -11.08 1.59 -10.42
C LEU A 46 -10.72 1.02 -9.05
N ILE A 47 -9.54 1.38 -8.54
CA ILE A 47 -9.02 0.84 -7.28
C ILE A 47 -9.92 1.21 -6.07
N SER A 48 -10.72 2.27 -6.17
CA SER A 48 -11.62 2.70 -5.08
C SER A 48 -12.86 1.81 -4.93
N GLN A 49 -13.07 0.86 -5.85
CA GLN A 49 -14.19 -0.08 -5.83
C GLN A 49 -13.86 -1.38 -5.06
N TYR A 50 -12.60 -1.56 -4.66
CA TYR A 50 -12.10 -2.77 -4.02
C TYR A 50 -11.76 -2.49 -2.56
N ASN A 51 -12.44 -3.19 -1.65
CA ASN A 51 -12.27 -3.02 -0.21
C ASN A 51 -11.36 -4.06 0.44
N HIS A 52 -10.76 -4.97 -0.33
CA HIS A 52 -9.81 -5.97 0.15
C HIS A 52 -8.59 -6.07 -0.77
N TRP A 53 -7.41 -5.83 -0.21
CA TRP A 53 -6.15 -5.78 -0.94
C TRP A 53 -5.17 -6.76 -0.32
N GLU A 54 -4.66 -7.70 -1.11
CA GLU A 54 -3.57 -8.59 -0.71
C GLU A 54 -2.31 -8.13 -1.45
N ILE A 55 -1.37 -7.56 -0.70
CA ILE A 55 -0.14 -6.98 -1.27
C ILE A 55 1.02 -7.95 -1.03
N THR A 56 1.59 -8.46 -2.12
CA THR A 56 2.82 -9.26 -2.14
C THR A 56 3.98 -8.41 -2.65
N GLU A 57 5.20 -8.95 -2.71
CA GLU A 57 6.35 -8.22 -3.27
C GLU A 57 6.18 -7.88 -4.76
N GLU A 58 5.35 -8.63 -5.48
CA GLU A 58 5.21 -8.52 -6.94
C GLU A 58 3.94 -7.78 -7.38
N ASN A 59 2.87 -7.90 -6.60
CA ASN A 59 1.54 -7.47 -7.05
C ASN A 59 0.58 -7.15 -5.90
N ILE A 60 -0.47 -6.42 -6.25
CA ILE A 60 -1.65 -6.17 -5.42
C ILE A 60 -2.81 -6.96 -6.01
N ILE A 61 -3.40 -7.85 -5.21
CA ILE A 61 -4.62 -8.58 -5.56
C ILE A 61 -5.79 -7.83 -4.93
N LEU A 62 -6.65 -7.29 -5.77
CA LEU A 62 -7.83 -6.51 -5.42
C LEU A 62 -9.07 -7.39 -5.45
N LYS A 63 -9.83 -7.39 -4.36
CA LYS A 63 -11.12 -8.05 -4.21
C LYS A 63 -12.12 -7.10 -3.57
N SER A 64 -13.40 -7.37 -3.78
CA SER A 64 -14.48 -6.70 -3.06
C SER A 64 -15.25 -7.74 -2.25
N PHE A 65 -15.73 -7.38 -1.07
CA PHE A 65 -16.67 -8.20 -0.31
C PHE A 65 -17.81 -7.36 0.24
N ASN A 66 -18.92 -8.03 0.53
CA ASN A 66 -20.03 -7.49 1.29
C ASN A 66 -20.31 -8.40 2.50
N PHE A 67 -20.94 -7.83 3.52
CA PHE A 67 -21.48 -8.62 4.62
C PHE A 67 -22.91 -9.05 4.28
N GLU A 68 -23.19 -10.35 4.34
CA GLU A 68 -24.52 -10.93 4.18
C GLU A 68 -25.00 -11.49 5.51
N ILE A 69 -26.29 -11.31 5.82
CA ILE A 69 -26.93 -11.92 6.98
C ILE A 69 -27.49 -13.28 6.56
N GLN A 70 -27.04 -14.34 7.22
CA GLN A 70 -27.55 -15.70 7.06
C GLN A 70 -28.05 -16.23 8.40
N GLY A 71 -29.38 -16.18 8.60
CA GLY A 71 -30.00 -16.47 9.90
C GLY A 71 -29.49 -15.50 10.96
N ASP A 72 -28.91 -16.05 12.04
CA ASP A 72 -28.36 -15.27 13.16
C ASP A 72 -26.86 -14.94 12.99
N THR A 73 -26.29 -15.21 11.81
CA THR A 73 -24.87 -14.96 11.53
C THR A 73 -24.67 -13.91 10.45
N THR A 74 -23.63 -13.09 10.61
CA THR A 74 -23.12 -12.22 9.54
C THR A 74 -21.90 -12.87 8.92
N ILE A 75 -21.93 -13.09 7.61
CA ILE A 75 -20.80 -13.67 6.86
C ILE A 75 -20.22 -12.66 5.89
N GLN A 76 -18.91 -12.72 5.71
CA GLN A 76 -18.21 -11.97 4.67
C GLN A 76 -18.22 -12.78 3.37
N LYS A 77 -18.75 -12.21 2.30
CA LYS A 77 -18.80 -12.86 0.98
C LYS A 77 -18.08 -12.01 -0.04
N PHE A 78 -17.02 -12.59 -0.61
CA PHE A 78 -16.25 -11.97 -1.67
C PHE A 78 -17.00 -12.02 -3.01
N SER A 79 -16.90 -10.95 -3.77
CA SER A 79 -17.31 -10.92 -5.17
C SER A 79 -16.41 -11.82 -6.02
N GLU A 80 -16.94 -12.37 -7.10
CA GLU A 80 -16.15 -13.16 -8.06
C GLU A 80 -15.10 -12.32 -8.81
N GLN A 81 -15.27 -10.99 -8.85
CA GLN A 81 -14.33 -10.09 -9.52
C GLN A 81 -13.04 -9.94 -8.71
N THR A 82 -11.94 -10.37 -9.30
CA THR A 82 -10.58 -10.19 -8.79
C THR A 82 -9.75 -9.45 -9.84
N ARG A 83 -8.91 -8.51 -9.41
CA ARG A 83 -7.89 -7.90 -10.26
C ARG A 83 -6.52 -8.00 -9.65
N THR A 84 -5.52 -8.25 -10.48
CA THR A 84 -4.12 -8.25 -10.08
C THR A 84 -3.43 -7.07 -10.74
N LEU A 85 -2.88 -6.16 -9.93
CA LEU A 85 -2.16 -4.98 -10.39
C LEU A 85 -0.68 -5.09 -10.00
N LYS A 86 0.20 -4.58 -10.87
CA LYS A 86 1.60 -4.36 -10.52
C LYS A 86 1.73 -3.02 -9.80
N TYR A 87 2.76 -2.93 -8.95
CA TYR A 87 3.13 -1.67 -8.33
C TYR A 87 4.64 -1.50 -8.27
N THR A 88 5.10 -0.25 -8.22
CA THR A 88 6.50 0.11 -7.98
C THR A 88 6.58 1.23 -6.95
N TRP A 89 7.66 1.24 -6.17
CA TRP A 89 7.99 2.37 -5.31
C TRP A 89 8.71 3.44 -6.12
N GLU A 90 8.10 4.61 -6.24
CA GLU A 90 8.75 5.79 -6.86
C GLU A 90 9.57 6.56 -5.81
N SER A 91 9.17 6.48 -4.54
CA SER A 91 9.91 7.00 -3.39
C SER A 91 9.44 6.32 -2.11
N ASN A 92 10.03 6.64 -0.95
CA ASN A 92 9.58 6.11 0.34
C ASN A 92 8.13 6.47 0.73
N LYS A 93 7.48 7.39 0.01
CA LYS A 93 6.11 7.85 0.28
C LYS A 93 5.23 7.83 -0.97
N GLN A 94 5.68 7.23 -2.07
CA GLN A 94 4.93 7.18 -3.32
C GLN A 94 4.98 5.81 -3.97
N LEU A 95 3.81 5.33 -4.36
CA LEU A 95 3.61 4.11 -5.12
C LEU A 95 3.05 4.46 -6.49
N GLN A 96 3.56 3.83 -7.53
CA GLN A 96 2.89 3.77 -8.82
C GLN A 96 2.11 2.45 -8.88
N ILE A 97 0.79 2.52 -9.07
CA ILE A 97 -0.12 1.38 -9.19
C ILE A 97 -0.89 1.57 -10.49
N ASP A 98 -0.80 0.62 -11.43
CA ASP A 98 -1.49 0.69 -12.73
C ASP A 98 -1.32 2.04 -13.47
N ASN A 99 -0.06 2.52 -13.54
CA ASN A 99 0.33 3.80 -14.15
C ASN A 99 -0.20 5.07 -13.45
N GLN A 100 -0.69 4.95 -12.23
CA GLN A 100 -1.11 6.08 -11.41
C GLN A 100 -0.25 6.22 -10.17
N THR A 101 0.15 7.45 -9.87
CA THR A 101 0.96 7.75 -8.70
C THR A 101 0.07 8.09 -7.51
N PHE A 102 0.33 7.39 -6.40
CA PHE A 102 -0.31 7.61 -5.12
C PHE A 102 0.72 7.99 -4.07
N ASN A 103 0.41 9.00 -3.28
CA ASN A 103 1.07 9.19 -2.00
C ASN A 103 0.56 8.15 -1.01
N ILE A 104 1.47 7.55 -0.25
CA ILE A 104 1.15 6.59 0.80
C ILE A 104 1.59 7.12 2.16
N LYS A 105 0.69 7.03 3.14
CA LYS A 105 1.00 7.22 4.56
C LYS A 105 0.78 5.90 5.28
N LEU A 106 1.88 5.26 5.68
CA LEU A 106 1.86 3.93 6.27
C LEU A 106 2.17 4.02 7.77
N LYS A 107 1.32 3.42 8.60
CA LYS A 107 1.56 3.10 10.01
C LYS A 107 1.39 1.60 10.21
N LYS A 108 1.73 1.08 11.39
CA LYS A 108 1.85 -0.37 11.62
C LYS A 108 0.62 -1.17 11.13
N ASN A 109 -0.58 -0.64 11.39
CA ASN A 109 -1.86 -1.26 11.06
C ASN A 109 -2.80 -0.35 10.24
N GLU A 110 -2.32 0.79 9.77
CA GLU A 110 -3.12 1.77 9.02
C GLU A 110 -2.37 2.19 7.76
N MET A 111 -3.10 2.35 6.67
CA MET A 111 -2.57 2.87 5.41
C MET A 111 -3.55 3.89 4.84
N ASN A 112 -3.04 5.04 4.42
CA ASN A 112 -3.79 5.96 3.56
C ASN A 112 -3.14 6.01 2.18
N LEU A 113 -3.93 5.73 1.15
CA LEU A 113 -3.54 5.85 -0.26
C LEU A 113 -4.24 7.06 -0.87
N ILE A 114 -3.46 8.00 -1.41
CA ILE A 114 -3.94 9.34 -1.75
C ILE A 114 -3.43 9.75 -3.13
N ASN A 115 -4.33 10.09 -4.05
CA ASN A 115 -4.00 10.87 -5.24
C ASN A 115 -4.88 12.13 -5.32
N GLU A 116 -4.91 12.80 -6.48
CA GLU A 116 -5.73 13.99 -6.66
C GLU A 116 -7.25 13.71 -6.69
N ASN A 117 -7.67 12.47 -6.94
CA ASN A 117 -9.05 12.08 -7.18
C ASN A 117 -9.68 11.29 -6.04
N ILE A 118 -8.88 10.52 -5.32
CA ILE A 118 -9.32 9.60 -4.27
C ILE A 118 -8.41 9.61 -3.05
N VAL A 119 -9.03 9.33 -1.90
CA VAL A 119 -8.38 9.00 -0.64
C VAL A 119 -9.00 7.70 -0.16
N ILE A 120 -8.18 6.67 0.03
CA ILE A 120 -8.62 5.39 0.60
C ILE A 120 -7.88 5.18 1.92
N HIS A 121 -8.65 4.97 2.99
CA HIS A 121 -8.13 4.54 4.28
C HIS A 121 -8.29 3.02 4.38
N PHE A 122 -7.25 2.36 4.89
CA PHE A 122 -7.21 0.93 5.12
C PHE A 122 -6.75 0.61 6.52
N ASN A 123 -7.27 -0.50 7.05
CA ASN A 123 -6.74 -1.18 8.21
C ASN A 123 -6.12 -2.51 7.81
N ARG A 124 -5.03 -2.87 8.49
CA ARG A 124 -4.38 -4.17 8.29
C ARG A 124 -5.21 -5.27 8.94
N GLN A 125 -5.46 -6.36 8.20
CA GLN A 125 -6.08 -7.55 8.77
C GLN A 125 -5.08 -8.22 9.73
N LYS A 126 -5.57 -8.63 10.91
CA LYS A 126 -4.76 -9.25 11.97
C LYS A 126 -4.38 -10.69 11.64
#